data_AF-A0A8C9V4D7-F1
#
_entry.id   AF-A0A8C9V4D7-F1
#
_cell.length_a   1.000
_cell.length_b   1.000
_cell.length_c   1.000
_cell.angle_alpha   90.00
_cell.angle_beta   90.00
_cell.angle_gamma   90.00
#
_symmetry.space_group_name_H-M   'P 1'
#
loop_
_entity.id
_entity.type
_entity.pdbx_description
1 polymer ?
#
loop_
_entity_poly.entity_id
_entity_poly.type
_entity_poly.pdbx_seq_one_letter_code
_entity_poly.pdbx_strand_id
1 'polypeptide(L)'
;MKVWTCVVSVLLVAALATPVAADDTEGEESVVEELVVETLVKPETCTKTSEMGDTLEIHYTGRLLDGKVIDSSLSRDPLVVELGKRTVIPGLEQSLLGVCVGQKIKATIPAHLGYGKRGYPPTIPGDSALEFEVEVVSLTQQTPWQHLVNDVFPMLCLALVPTLLGLVGLYLYKKANGQQSSKKVKDRKSKQKKK
;
A
#
# COMPACT_ATOMS: atom_id res chain seq x y z
N MET A 1 -47.16 62.55 -5.95
CA MET A 1 -48.20 63.30 -5.23
C MET A 1 -49.40 62.40 -5.05
N LYS A 2 -49.78 62.09 -3.79
CA LYS A 2 -51.09 61.63 -3.26
C LYS A 2 -51.78 60.50 -4.05
N VAL A 3 -52.12 59.35 -3.46
CA VAL A 3 -53.15 59.20 -2.42
C VAL A 3 -52.91 57.89 -1.65
N TRP A 4 -53.13 57.99 -0.35
CA TRP A 4 -53.07 56.97 0.69
C TRP A 4 -54.52 56.72 1.13
N THR A 5 -54.98 55.46 1.23
CA THR A 5 -56.06 54.96 2.12
C THR A 5 -56.23 53.46 1.87
N CYS A 6 -55.83 52.62 2.83
CA CYS A 6 -56.70 52.04 3.87
C CYS A 6 -57.65 50.97 3.32
N VAL A 7 -57.34 49.68 3.53
CA VAL A 7 -58.22 48.73 4.26
C VAL A 7 -57.34 47.61 4.80
N VAL A 8 -57.24 47.54 6.13
CA VAL A 8 -56.80 46.35 6.87
C VAL A 8 -57.95 45.35 6.82
N SER A 9 -57.71 44.14 6.32
CA SER A 9 -58.57 43.00 6.63
C SER A 9 -57.72 41.75 6.79
N VAL A 10 -57.74 41.27 8.02
CA VAL A 10 -57.10 40.07 8.57
C VAL A 10 -57.90 38.83 8.15
N LEU A 11 -57.24 37.66 8.18
CA LEU A 11 -57.70 36.28 8.00
C LEU A 11 -57.72 35.74 6.57
N LEU A 12 -56.82 34.80 6.26
CA LEU A 12 -57.05 33.38 6.54
C LEU A 12 -55.76 32.58 6.25
N VAL A 13 -55.25 31.88 7.25
CA VAL A 13 -54.22 30.86 7.09
C VAL A 13 -54.89 29.65 6.44
N ALA A 14 -54.47 29.29 5.23
CA ALA A 14 -54.75 27.99 4.63
C ALA A 14 -53.43 27.41 4.13
N ALA A 15 -52.85 26.56 4.97
CA ALA A 15 -51.77 25.66 4.62
C ALA A 15 -52.27 24.69 3.55
N LEU A 16 -51.64 24.69 2.37
CA LEU A 16 -51.64 23.54 1.48
C LEU A 16 -50.20 23.29 1.04
N ALA A 17 -49.82 22.04 1.28
CA ALA A 17 -48.48 21.51 1.22
C ALA A 17 -47.87 21.58 -0.18
N THR A 18 -46.62 22.01 -0.24
CA THR A 18 -45.72 21.67 -1.33
C THR A 18 -45.41 20.18 -1.25
N PRO A 19 -45.49 19.40 -2.36
CA PRO A 19 -44.88 18.08 -2.39
C PRO A 19 -43.36 18.23 -2.42
N VAL A 20 -42.74 18.12 -1.26
CA VAL A 20 -41.33 17.72 -1.10
C VAL A 20 -41.33 16.20 -1.05
N ALA A 21 -40.93 15.53 -2.13
CA ALA A 21 -40.68 14.10 -2.13
C ALA A 21 -39.90 13.68 -3.39
N ALA A 22 -38.61 13.95 -3.37
CA ALA A 22 -37.56 13.05 -3.85
C ALA A 22 -36.30 13.52 -3.13
N ASP A 23 -36.31 13.27 -1.82
CA ASP A 23 -35.11 13.29 -1.00
C ASP A 23 -34.30 12.09 -1.50
N ASP A 24 -33.30 12.36 -2.35
CA ASP A 24 -32.22 11.41 -2.59
C ASP A 24 -31.63 11.15 -1.20
N THR A 25 -32.02 10.02 -0.61
CA THR A 25 -31.34 9.47 0.56
C THR A 25 -29.97 9.01 0.07
N GLU A 26 -29.09 9.98 -0.16
CA GLU A 26 -27.66 9.76 -0.10
C GLU A 26 -27.43 9.24 1.31
N GLY A 27 -27.23 7.93 1.40
CA GLY A 27 -26.82 7.29 2.63
C GLY A 27 -25.68 8.12 3.20
N GLU A 28 -25.69 8.27 4.52
CA GLU A 28 -24.60 8.83 5.30
C GLU A 28 -23.38 7.91 5.12
N GLU A 29 -22.78 7.98 3.94
CA GLU A 29 -21.60 7.26 3.53
C GLU A 29 -20.48 7.94 4.30
N SER A 30 -20.08 7.29 5.38
CA SER A 30 -18.96 7.69 6.21
C SER A 30 -17.72 7.67 5.32
N VAL A 31 -17.40 8.82 4.72
CA VAL A 31 -16.26 9.00 3.83
C VAL A 31 -15.00 8.99 4.71
N VAL A 32 -14.57 7.78 5.09
CA VAL A 32 -13.26 7.57 5.66
C VAL A 32 -12.29 7.69 4.49
N GLU A 33 -11.61 8.82 4.38
CA GLU A 33 -10.61 9.08 3.32
C GLU A 33 -9.19 8.71 3.74
N GLU A 34 -8.94 8.53 5.03
CA GLU A 34 -7.61 8.28 5.56
C GLU A 34 -7.60 7.09 6.53
N LEU A 35 -6.47 6.38 6.57
CA LEU A 35 -6.23 5.33 7.53
C LEU A 35 -6.09 5.93 8.94
N VAL A 36 -6.98 5.56 9.86
CA VAL A 36 -6.89 5.97 11.26
C VAL A 36 -6.45 4.77 12.10
N VAL A 37 -5.38 4.94 12.87
CA VAL A 37 -4.85 3.89 13.77
C VAL A 37 -4.90 4.39 15.21
N GLU A 38 -5.70 3.71 16.02
CA GLU A 38 -5.87 3.99 17.45
C GLU A 38 -5.23 2.86 18.26
N THR A 39 -4.50 3.19 19.33
CA THR A 39 -3.99 2.18 20.27
C THR A 39 -5.02 1.92 21.35
N LEU A 40 -5.55 0.69 21.39
CA LEU A 40 -6.50 0.27 22.41
C LEU A 40 -5.80 -0.18 23.70
N VAL A 41 -4.72 -0.94 23.56
CA VAL A 41 -3.93 -1.46 24.69
C VAL A 41 -2.46 -1.27 24.37
N LYS A 42 -1.76 -0.55 25.24
CA LYS A 42 -0.30 -0.40 25.18
C LYS A 42 0.36 -1.37 26.16
N PRO A 43 1.34 -2.17 25.71
CA PRO A 43 2.04 -3.08 26.61
C PRO A 43 2.93 -2.29 27.60
N GLU A 44 3.16 -2.84 28.78
CA GLU A 44 4.01 -2.23 29.83
C GLU A 44 5.46 -2.07 29.37
N THR A 45 5.93 -3.00 28.55
CA THR A 45 7.28 -2.97 27.96
C THR A 45 7.17 -3.06 26.45
N CYS A 46 7.78 -2.10 25.77
CA CYS A 46 7.98 -2.15 24.32
C CYS A 46 9.45 -1.89 24.02
N THR A 47 10.22 -2.97 23.95
CA THR A 47 11.66 -2.91 23.65
C THR A 47 11.92 -2.82 22.15
N LYS A 48 11.01 -3.39 21.35
CA LYS A 48 11.12 -3.50 19.89
C LYS A 48 9.78 -3.17 19.25
N THR A 49 9.85 -2.41 18.17
CA THR A 49 8.72 -2.08 17.31
C THR A 49 8.89 -2.74 15.96
N SER A 50 7.77 -3.06 15.31
CA SER A 50 7.77 -3.61 13.96
C SER A 50 8.27 -2.60 12.93
N GLU A 51 9.11 -3.07 12.02
CA GLU A 51 9.62 -2.32 10.87
C GLU A 51 9.31 -3.05 9.56
N MET A 52 9.48 -2.35 8.44
CA MET A 52 9.32 -2.97 7.11
C MET A 52 10.24 -4.18 6.97
N GLY A 53 9.68 -5.28 6.48
CA GLY A 53 10.34 -6.58 6.40
C GLY A 53 10.02 -7.52 7.54
N ASP A 54 9.69 -7.02 8.73
CA ASP A 54 9.46 -7.90 9.88
C ASP A 54 8.26 -8.82 9.68
N THR A 55 8.27 -9.94 10.39
CA THR A 55 7.16 -10.89 10.40
C THR A 55 6.41 -10.78 11.73
N LEU A 56 5.11 -10.54 11.64
CA LEU A 56 4.21 -10.47 12.79
C LEU A 56 3.25 -11.65 12.79
N GLU A 57 2.95 -12.17 13.96
CA GLU A 57 1.79 -13.03 14.18
C GLU A 57 0.72 -12.23 14.90
N ILE A 58 -0.47 -12.17 14.31
CA ILE A 58 -1.56 -11.32 14.80
C ILE A 58 -2.86 -12.09 14.98
N HIS A 59 -3.58 -11.78 16.06
CA HIS A 59 -5.01 -12.02 16.10
C HIS A 59 -5.75 -10.77 15.63
N TYR A 60 -6.82 -10.95 14.87
CA TYR A 60 -7.61 -9.83 14.38
C TYR A 60 -9.10 -10.16 14.37
N THR A 61 -9.91 -9.11 14.39
CA THR A 61 -11.33 -9.14 14.08
C THR A 61 -11.64 -8.00 13.12
N GLY A 62 -12.04 -8.34 11.90
CA GLY A 62 -12.43 -7.39 10.87
C GLY A 62 -13.95 -7.22 10.84
N ARG A 63 -14.41 -5.97 10.80
CA ARG A 63 -15.82 -5.59 10.77
C ARG A 63 -16.07 -4.52 9.71
N LEU A 64 -17.30 -4.45 9.24
CA LEU A 64 -17.82 -3.27 8.54
C LEU A 64 -18.12 -2.16 9.56
N LEU A 65 -18.24 -0.91 9.11
CA LEU A 65 -18.60 0.22 9.97
C LEU A 65 -20.01 0.13 10.58
N ASP A 66 -20.88 -0.71 10.01
CA ASP A 66 -22.18 -1.07 10.58
C ASP A 66 -22.08 -2.05 11.76
N GLY A 67 -20.87 -2.49 12.12
CA GLY A 67 -20.57 -3.43 13.19
C GLY A 67 -20.64 -4.91 12.78
N LYS A 68 -21.02 -5.23 11.53
CA LYS A 68 -21.08 -6.62 11.05
C LYS A 68 -19.67 -7.20 10.97
N VAL A 69 -19.45 -8.30 11.70
CA VAL A 69 -18.19 -9.05 11.66
C VAL A 69 -18.06 -9.77 10.31
N ILE A 70 -16.96 -9.49 9.61
CA ILE A 70 -16.60 -10.12 8.34
C ILE A 70 -15.79 -11.40 8.61
N ASP A 71 -14.77 -11.28 9.46
CA ASP A 71 -13.86 -12.37 9.80
C ASP A 71 -13.16 -12.11 11.15
N SER A 72 -12.73 -13.18 11.81
CA SER A 72 -11.96 -13.12 13.06
C SER A 72 -11.01 -14.31 13.17
N SER A 73 -9.76 -14.07 13.56
CA SER A 73 -8.78 -15.14 13.80
C SER A 73 -8.73 -15.64 15.24
N LEU A 74 -9.62 -15.17 16.14
CA LEU A 74 -9.62 -15.59 17.55
C LEU A 74 -9.92 -17.08 17.77
N SER A 75 -10.58 -17.74 16.82
CA SER A 75 -10.94 -19.16 16.91
C SER A 75 -9.95 -20.09 16.19
N ARG A 76 -8.84 -19.57 15.67
CA ARG A 76 -7.85 -20.29 14.86
C ARG A 76 -6.43 -19.80 15.18
N ASP A 77 -5.43 -20.39 14.53
CA ASP A 77 -4.04 -19.96 14.70
C ASP A 77 -3.84 -18.49 14.27
N PRO A 78 -2.87 -17.77 14.87
CA PRO A 78 -2.54 -16.39 14.50
C PRO A 78 -2.24 -16.25 13.00
N LEU A 79 -2.64 -15.13 12.42
CA LEU A 79 -2.28 -14.80 11.04
C LEU A 79 -0.83 -14.31 10.99
N VAL A 80 -0.02 -14.94 10.15
CA VAL A 80 1.35 -14.51 9.87
C VAL A 80 1.33 -13.43 8.77
N VAL A 81 1.87 -12.25 9.08
CA VAL A 81 1.97 -11.11 8.16
C VAL A 81 3.44 -10.70 8.03
N GLU A 82 3.95 -10.71 6.80
CA GLU A 82 5.27 -10.18 6.47
C GLU A 82 5.13 -8.75 5.94
N LEU A 83 5.68 -7.78 6.66
CA LEU A 83 5.59 -6.37 6.29
C LEU A 83 6.41 -6.08 5.02
N GLY A 84 5.79 -5.42 4.05
CA GLY A 84 6.36 -5.11 2.75
C GLY A 84 6.08 -6.16 1.67
N LYS A 85 5.42 -7.28 2.00
CA LYS A 85 5.08 -8.34 1.04
C LYS A 85 3.67 -8.22 0.49
N ARG A 86 2.82 -7.34 1.03
CA ARG A 86 1.43 -7.15 0.60
C ARG A 86 0.61 -8.45 0.59
N THR A 87 0.84 -9.29 1.60
CA THR A 87 0.07 -10.54 1.80
C THR A 87 -1.33 -10.27 2.33
N VAL A 88 -1.54 -9.10 2.93
CA VAL A 88 -2.82 -8.58 3.42
C VAL A 88 -3.15 -7.25 2.73
N ILE A 89 -4.36 -6.73 2.98
CA ILE A 89 -4.77 -5.44 2.44
C ILE A 89 -3.80 -4.31 2.87
N PRO A 90 -3.51 -3.33 2.00
CA PRO A 90 -2.52 -2.30 2.28
C PRO A 90 -2.75 -1.52 3.58
N GLY A 91 -3.99 -1.20 3.93
CA GLY A 91 -4.31 -0.47 5.15
C GLY A 91 -4.01 -1.27 6.42
N LEU A 92 -4.19 -2.59 6.38
CA LEU A 92 -3.89 -3.45 7.52
C LEU A 92 -2.37 -3.56 7.70
N GLU A 93 -1.64 -3.77 6.61
CA GLU A 93 -0.17 -3.79 6.62
C GLU A 93 0.41 -2.47 7.16
N GLN A 94 -0.12 -1.32 6.72
CA GLN A 94 0.31 0.00 7.19
C GLN A 94 -0.01 0.22 8.67
N SER A 95 -1.14 -0.29 9.16
CA SER A 95 -1.52 -0.16 10.58
C SER A 95 -0.59 -0.93 11.54
N LEU A 96 0.15 -1.90 11.01
CA LEU A 96 1.07 -2.75 11.78
C LEU A 96 2.51 -2.21 11.81
N LEU A 97 2.74 -0.98 11.36
CA LEU A 97 4.06 -0.35 11.46
C LEU A 97 4.24 0.32 12.82
N GLY A 98 5.39 0.13 13.45
CA GLY A 98 5.71 0.77 14.72
C GLY A 98 4.96 0.19 15.93
N VAL A 99 4.37 -1.00 15.82
CA VAL A 99 3.65 -1.67 16.90
C VAL A 99 4.54 -2.65 17.67
N CYS A 100 4.17 -2.90 18.91
CA CYS A 100 4.90 -3.76 19.83
C CYS A 100 4.17 -5.09 20.05
N VAL A 101 4.91 -6.12 20.48
CA VAL A 101 4.31 -7.38 20.94
C VAL A 101 3.38 -7.11 22.14
N GLY A 102 2.18 -7.69 22.11
CA GLY A 102 1.14 -7.50 23.12
C GLY A 102 0.33 -6.20 22.98
N GLN A 103 0.64 -5.35 21.97
CA GLN A 103 -0.17 -4.17 21.68
C GLN A 103 -1.47 -4.55 21.00
N LYS A 104 -2.56 -3.89 21.40
CA LYS A 104 -3.84 -3.95 20.67
C LYS A 104 -4.12 -2.62 20.00
N ILE A 105 -4.41 -2.66 18.71
CA ILE A 105 -4.73 -1.49 17.89
C ILE A 105 -6.10 -1.65 17.25
N LYS A 106 -6.73 -0.52 16.94
CA LYS A 106 -7.91 -0.43 16.11
C LYS A 106 -7.55 0.38 14.87
N ALA A 107 -7.71 -0.21 13.70
CA ALA A 107 -7.40 0.41 12.42
C ALA A 107 -8.70 0.58 11.62
N THR A 108 -9.05 1.84 11.34
CA THR A 108 -10.15 2.18 10.43
C THR A 108 -9.56 2.40 9.05
N ILE A 109 -9.83 1.46 8.15
CA ILE A 109 -9.22 1.36 6.83
C ILE A 109 -10.22 1.89 5.78
N PRO A 110 -9.86 2.93 5.02
CA PRO A 110 -10.69 3.44 3.94
C PRO A 110 -10.75 2.45 2.78
N ALA A 111 -11.81 2.51 1.97
CA ALA A 111 -12.05 1.53 0.91
C ALA A 111 -10.86 1.35 -0.06
N HIS A 112 -10.19 2.45 -0.44
CA HIS A 112 -9.05 2.42 -1.36
C HIS A 112 -7.79 1.72 -0.80
N LEU A 113 -7.66 1.59 0.53
CA LEU A 113 -6.62 0.80 1.21
C LEU A 113 -7.11 -0.60 1.63
N GLY A 114 -8.39 -0.90 1.39
CA GLY A 114 -9.03 -2.20 1.62
C GLY A 114 -9.30 -2.94 0.31
N TYR A 115 -10.57 -3.17 0.01
CA TYR A 115 -11.03 -3.91 -1.18
C TYR A 115 -11.54 -3.02 -2.33
N GLY A 116 -11.53 -1.70 -2.14
CA GLY A 116 -11.92 -0.69 -3.11
C GLY A 116 -13.34 -0.85 -3.65
N LYS A 117 -13.58 -0.30 -4.85
CA LYS A 117 -14.86 -0.34 -5.58
C LYS A 117 -15.42 -1.74 -5.79
N ARG A 118 -14.53 -2.74 -5.88
CA ARG A 118 -14.93 -4.12 -6.15
C ARG A 118 -15.48 -4.82 -4.90
N GLY A 119 -14.99 -4.43 -3.72
CA GLY A 119 -15.29 -5.15 -2.48
C GLY A 119 -14.79 -6.60 -2.51
N TYR A 120 -15.39 -7.43 -1.66
CA TYR A 120 -15.19 -8.88 -1.62
C TYR A 120 -16.54 -9.60 -1.45
N PRO A 121 -17.30 -9.76 -2.55
CA PRO A 121 -18.62 -10.37 -2.50
C PRO A 121 -18.59 -11.85 -2.08
N PRO A 122 -19.59 -12.33 -1.32
CA PRO A 122 -20.79 -11.62 -0.84
C PRO A 122 -20.59 -10.90 0.51
N THR A 123 -19.40 -10.96 1.11
CA THR A 123 -19.19 -10.59 2.51
C THR A 123 -18.92 -9.10 2.69
N ILE A 124 -18.16 -8.48 1.78
CA ILE A 124 -17.75 -7.07 1.82
C ILE A 124 -18.28 -6.37 0.58
N PRO A 125 -19.18 -5.38 0.71
CA PRO A 125 -19.64 -4.59 -0.41
C PRO A 125 -18.51 -3.77 -1.05
N GLY A 126 -18.74 -3.26 -2.26
CA GLY A 126 -17.85 -2.28 -2.88
C GLY A 126 -17.81 -0.98 -2.08
N ASP A 127 -16.70 -0.24 -2.18
CA ASP A 127 -16.50 1.08 -1.57
C ASP A 127 -16.72 1.12 -0.04
N SER A 128 -16.67 -0.04 0.62
CA SER A 128 -16.84 -0.14 2.06
C SER A 128 -15.53 0.14 2.80
N ALA A 129 -15.59 1.03 3.80
CA ALA A 129 -14.57 1.16 4.81
C ALA A 129 -14.66 0.00 5.83
N LEU A 130 -13.52 -0.35 6.42
CA LEU A 130 -13.38 -1.50 7.31
C LEU A 130 -12.79 -1.07 8.64
N GLU A 131 -13.18 -1.75 9.70
CA GLU A 131 -12.60 -1.61 11.02
C GLU A 131 -11.92 -2.93 11.42
N PHE A 132 -10.64 -2.86 11.77
CA PHE A 132 -9.88 -4.00 12.26
C PHE A 132 -9.40 -3.76 13.67
N GLU A 133 -9.84 -4.61 14.60
CA GLU A 133 -9.20 -4.74 15.90
C GLU A 133 -8.10 -5.80 15.78
N VAL A 134 -6.87 -5.44 16.13
CA VAL A 134 -5.70 -6.31 15.96
C VAL A 134 -4.91 -6.40 17.26
N GLU A 135 -4.46 -7.60 17.60
CA GLU A 135 -3.58 -7.91 18.72
C GLU A 135 -2.31 -8.59 18.21
N VAL A 136 -1.16 -8.03 18.56
CA VAL A 136 0.14 -8.57 18.15
C VAL A 136 0.57 -9.66 19.13
N VAL A 137 0.70 -10.89 18.64
CA VAL A 137 1.10 -12.06 19.44
C VAL A 137 2.61 -12.21 19.48
N SER A 138 3.26 -12.08 18.32
CA SER A 138 4.72 -12.18 18.21
C SER A 138 5.28 -11.28 17.12
N LEU A 139 6.57 -10.93 17.26
CA LEU A 139 7.32 -10.11 16.32
C LEU A 139 8.68 -10.78 16.08
N THR A 140 8.91 -11.20 14.84
CA THR A 140 10.18 -11.75 14.38
C THR A 140 10.86 -10.73 13.46
N GLN A 141 11.97 -10.18 13.93
CA GLN A 141 12.72 -9.18 13.17
C GLN A 141 13.50 -9.81 12.03
N GLN A 142 13.61 -9.10 10.91
CA GLN A 142 14.54 -9.52 9.87
C GLN A 142 15.98 -9.44 10.36
N THR A 143 16.77 -10.44 9.98
CA THR A 143 18.21 -10.38 10.24
C THR A 143 18.85 -9.28 9.38
N PRO A 144 19.87 -8.55 9.86
CA PRO A 144 20.55 -7.50 9.10
C PRO A 144 21.07 -7.95 7.72
N TRP A 145 21.44 -9.24 7.62
CA TRP A 145 21.87 -9.84 6.37
C TRP A 145 20.75 -10.00 5.34
N GLN A 146 19.50 -10.20 5.76
CA GLN A 146 18.34 -10.28 4.86
C GLN A 146 18.06 -8.94 4.20
N HIS A 147 18.14 -7.83 4.93
CA HIS A 147 18.05 -6.49 4.36
C HIS A 147 19.15 -6.25 3.31
N LEU A 148 20.39 -6.67 3.60
CA LEU A 148 21.50 -6.54 2.65
C LEU A 148 21.29 -7.38 1.37
N VAL A 149 20.79 -8.60 1.51
CA VAL A 149 20.52 -9.48 0.35
C VAL A 149 19.33 -8.99 -0.47
N ASN A 150 18.27 -8.47 0.17
CA ASN A 150 17.07 -8.03 -0.54
C ASN A 150 17.26 -6.67 -1.23
N ASP A 151 18.00 -5.73 -0.62
CA ASP A 151 18.13 -4.37 -1.15
C ASP A 151 19.46 -4.11 -1.88
N VAL A 152 20.59 -4.58 -1.32
CA VAL A 152 21.92 -4.23 -1.83
C VAL A 152 22.35 -5.16 -2.97
N PHE A 153 22.06 -6.45 -2.83
CA PHE A 153 22.52 -7.45 -3.80
C PHE A 153 21.92 -7.27 -5.22
N PRO A 154 20.61 -6.95 -5.38
CA PRO A 154 20.04 -6.70 -6.70
C PRO A 154 20.62 -5.45 -7.34
N MET A 155 20.79 -4.36 -6.57
CA MET A 155 21.40 -3.12 -7.05
C MET A 155 22.86 -3.33 -7.50
N LEU A 156 23.63 -4.07 -6.71
CA LEU A 156 25.00 -4.45 -7.06
C LEU A 156 25.02 -5.29 -8.34
N CYS A 157 24.17 -6.31 -8.45
CA CYS A 157 24.07 -7.14 -9.65
C CYS A 157 23.69 -6.31 -10.88
N LEU A 158 22.71 -5.40 -10.76
CA LEU A 158 22.28 -4.52 -11.85
C LEU A 158 23.40 -3.57 -12.31
N ALA A 159 24.35 -3.19 -11.46
CA ALA A 159 25.50 -2.39 -11.86
C ALA A 159 26.66 -3.25 -12.41
N LEU A 160 26.96 -4.38 -11.75
CA LEU A 160 28.11 -5.22 -12.08
C LEU A 160 27.91 -6.03 -13.37
N VAL A 161 26.72 -6.54 -13.62
CA VAL A 161 26.44 -7.34 -14.82
C VAL A 161 26.65 -6.54 -16.12
N PRO A 162 26.05 -5.34 -16.31
CA PRO A 162 26.27 -4.57 -17.53
C PRO A 162 27.69 -4.00 -17.63
N THR A 163 28.35 -3.66 -16.51
CA THR A 163 29.75 -3.21 -16.55
C THR A 163 30.69 -4.35 -16.98
N LEU A 164 30.49 -5.57 -16.48
CA LEU A 164 31.24 -6.74 -16.92
C LEU A 164 30.99 -7.06 -18.39
N LEU A 165 29.72 -7.07 -18.84
CA LEU A 165 29.39 -7.28 -20.25
C LEU A 165 30.00 -6.19 -21.14
N GLY A 166 29.99 -4.93 -20.69
CA GLY A 166 30.63 -3.81 -21.35
C GLY A 166 32.15 -3.99 -21.47
N LEU A 167 32.84 -4.37 -20.39
CA LEU A 167 34.29 -4.64 -20.41
C LEU A 167 34.66 -5.81 -21.30
N VAL A 168 33.88 -6.90 -21.25
CA VAL A 168 34.06 -8.06 -22.15
C VAL A 168 33.85 -7.62 -23.61
N GLY A 169 32.82 -6.83 -23.89
CA GLY A 169 32.59 -6.24 -25.21
C GLY A 169 33.75 -5.38 -25.70
N LEU A 170 34.28 -4.49 -24.84
CA LEU A 170 35.42 -3.63 -25.12
C LEU A 170 36.70 -4.43 -25.38
N TYR A 171 36.92 -5.49 -24.61
CA TYR A 171 38.03 -6.41 -24.80
C TYR A 171 37.93 -7.13 -26.15
N LEU A 172 36.76 -7.67 -26.50
CA LEU A 172 36.52 -8.32 -27.79
C LEU A 172 36.69 -7.34 -28.97
N TYR A 173 36.19 -6.10 -28.82
CA TYR A 173 36.37 -5.04 -29.81
C TYR A 173 37.85 -4.71 -30.05
N LYS A 174 38.62 -4.51 -28.97
CA LYS A 174 40.07 -4.26 -29.05
C LYS A 174 40.82 -5.45 -29.64
N LYS A 175 40.44 -6.68 -29.29
CA LYS A 175 41.05 -7.91 -29.82
C LYS A 175 40.80 -8.08 -31.32
N ALA A 176 39.58 -7.80 -31.79
CA ALA A 176 39.24 -7.84 -33.21
C ALA A 176 40.01 -6.78 -34.02
N ASN A 177 40.07 -5.53 -33.54
CA ASN A 177 40.85 -4.46 -34.17
C ASN A 177 42.36 -4.70 -34.13
N GLY A 178 42.88 -5.29 -33.04
CA GLY A 178 44.29 -5.67 -32.92
C GLY A 178 44.74 -6.67 -33.99
N GLN A 179 43.88 -7.61 -34.37
CA GLN A 179 44.18 -8.57 -35.43
C GLN A 179 44.16 -7.95 -36.84
N GLN A 180 43.28 -6.98 -37.10
CA GLN A 180 43.25 -6.27 -38.39
C GLN A 180 44.52 -5.45 -38.63
N SER A 181 45.04 -4.77 -37.60
CA SER A 181 46.30 -4.03 -37.69
C SER A 181 47.49 -4.95 -38.03
N SER A 182 47.57 -6.12 -37.38
CA SER A 182 48.67 -7.06 -37.58
C SER A 182 48.65 -7.78 -38.94
N LYS A 183 47.45 -8.12 -39.47
CA LYS A 183 47.29 -8.66 -40.84
C LYS A 183 47.65 -7.63 -41.91
N LYS A 184 47.19 -6.37 -41.77
CA LYS A 184 47.45 -5.29 -42.73
C LYS A 184 48.94 -4.92 -42.82
N VAL A 185 49.68 -5.03 -41.71
CA VAL A 185 51.14 -4.85 -41.66
C VAL A 185 51.88 -6.04 -42.30
N LYS A 186 51.41 -7.29 -42.09
CA LYS A 186 51.99 -8.47 -42.74
C LYS A 186 51.81 -8.46 -44.26
N ASP A 187 50.64 -8.04 -44.76
CA ASP A 187 50.37 -7.91 -46.21
C ASP A 187 51.17 -6.78 -46.87
N ARG A 188 51.44 -5.67 -46.15
CA ARG A 188 52.34 -4.62 -46.65
C ARG A 188 53.79 -5.08 -46.71
N LYS A 189 54.27 -5.82 -45.69
CA LYS A 189 55.64 -6.40 -45.69
C LYS A 189 55.84 -7.48 -46.76
N SER A 190 54.82 -8.27 -47.10
CA SER A 190 54.91 -9.29 -48.15
C SER A 190 54.97 -8.69 -49.55
N LYS A 191 54.23 -7.59 -49.81
CA LYS A 191 54.29 -6.85 -51.08
C LYS A 191 55.59 -6.09 -51.29
N GLN A 192 56.25 -5.64 -50.23
CA GLN A 192 57.51 -4.88 -50.32
C GLN A 192 58.75 -5.77 -50.52
N LYS A 193 58.67 -7.07 -50.23
CA LYS A 193 59.73 -8.07 -50.49
C LYS A 193 59.66 -8.68 -51.91
N LYS A 194 58.63 -8.36 -52.68
CA LYS A 194 58.34 -8.95 -54.00
C LYS A 194 58.63 -7.98 -55.16
N LYS A 195 59.30 -6.87 -54.88
CA LYS A 195 59.73 -5.81 -55.79
C LYS A 195 61.21 -5.56 -55.54
#